data_AF-A0A933SC06-F1
#
_entry.id   AF-A0A933SC06-F1
#
_cell.length_a   1.000
_cell.length_b   1.000
_cell.length_c   1.000
_cell.angle_alpha   90.00
_cell.angle_beta   90.00
_cell.angle_gamma   90.00
#
_symmetry.space_group_name_H-M   'P 1'
#
loop_
_entity.id
_entity.type
_entity.pdbx_description
1 polymer ?
#
loop_
_entity_poly.entity_id
_entity_poly.type
_entity_poly.pdbx_seq_one_letter_code
_entity_poly.pdbx_strand_id
1 'polypeptide(L)' 'MQRAALKFGGTSVGIASNFAQAQGLVLVRAKQDAKPPIVIVSALTGVTNLLVDYAALPSKRAAAAAQVEHRHTAFAAE' A
#
# COMPACT_ATOMS: atom_id res chain seq x y z
N MET A 1 -24.82 -14.47 2.77
CA MET A 1 -23.74 -14.07 3.71
C MET A 1 -22.79 -13.11 3.01
N GLN A 2 -22.63 -11.91 3.56
CA GLN A 2 -21.77 -10.84 3.04
C GLN A 2 -20.32 -11.01 3.54
N ARG A 3 -19.33 -10.72 2.69
CA ARG A 3 -17.90 -10.69 3.09
C ARG A 3 -17.57 -9.30 3.64
N ALA A 4 -16.79 -9.23 4.72
CA ALA A 4 -16.24 -7.97 5.20
C ALA A 4 -15.22 -7.39 4.19
N ALA A 5 -15.17 -6.07 4.08
CA ALA A 5 -14.14 -5.36 3.33
C ALA A 5 -13.28 -4.54 4.29
N LEU A 6 -11.96 -4.69 4.21
CA LEU A 6 -10.99 -3.96 5.01
C LEU A 6 -10.17 -3.06 4.09
N LYS A 7 -10.14 -1.76 4.37
CA LYS A 7 -9.38 -0.79 3.56
C LYS A 7 -8.22 -0.21 4.36
N PHE A 8 -7.02 -0.26 3.77
CA PHE A 8 -5.81 0.33 4.33
C PHE A 8 -5.31 1.47 3.45
N GLY A 9 -5.04 2.63 4.07
CA GLY A 9 -4.48 3.80 3.39
C GLY A 9 -2.97 3.71 3.23
N GLY A 10 -2.38 4.69 2.54
CA GLY A 10 -0.93 4.71 2.27
C GLY A 10 -0.08 4.64 3.53
N THR A 11 -0.46 5.31 4.61
CA THR A 11 0.25 5.27 5.90
C THR A 11 0.25 3.88 6.54
N SER A 12 -0.86 3.14 6.41
CA SER A 12 -1.00 1.77 6.92
C SER A 12 -0.14 0.78 6.14
N VAL A 13 0.10 1.02 4.85
CA VAL A 13 0.90 0.12 4.01
C VAL A 13 2.28 0.68 3.67
N GLY A 14 2.64 1.84 4.22
CA GLY A 14 3.83 2.58 3.79
C GLY A 14 5.13 1.88 4.18
N ILE A 15 5.28 1.46 5.43
CA ILE A 15 6.52 0.86 5.95
C ILE A 15 6.24 -0.55 6.47
N ALA A 16 7.24 -1.42 6.52
CA ALA A 16 7.04 -2.82 6.86
C ALA A 16 6.34 -3.01 8.22
N SER A 17 6.70 -2.21 9.23
CA SER A 17 6.09 -2.28 10.56
C SER A 17 4.58 -1.98 10.54
N ASN A 18 4.14 -0.92 9.85
CA ASN A 18 2.73 -0.59 9.71
C ASN A 18 2.00 -1.65 8.87
N PHE A 19 2.65 -2.17 7.83
CA PHE A 19 2.10 -3.22 6.99
C PHE A 19 1.85 -4.50 7.80
N ALA A 20 2.79 -4.89 8.67
CA ALA A 20 2.63 -6.01 9.59
C ALA A 20 1.46 -5.81 10.57
N GLN A 21 1.25 -4.59 11.07
CA GLN A 21 0.07 -4.28 11.88
C GLN A 21 -1.23 -4.44 11.08
N ALA A 22 -1.27 -3.97 9.83
CA ALA A 22 -2.43 -4.15 8.95
C ALA A 22 -2.71 -5.64 8.68
N GLN A 23 -1.67 -6.45 8.45
CA GLN A 23 -1.81 -7.90 8.32
C GLN A 23 -2.39 -8.54 9.58
N GLY A 24 -1.95 -8.11 10.77
CA GLY A 24 -2.51 -8.57 12.04
C GLY A 24 -4.02 -8.34 12.14
N LEU A 25 -4.49 -7.17 11.74
CA LEU A 25 -5.92 -6.84 11.71
C LEU A 25 -6.70 -7.73 10.74
N VAL A 26 -6.14 -8.00 9.55
CA VAL A 26 -6.73 -8.91 8.56
C VAL A 26 -6.85 -10.33 9.13
N LEU A 27 -5.80 -10.84 9.78
CA LEU A 27 -5.78 -12.18 10.36
C LEU A 27 -6.78 -12.33 11.51
N VAL A 28 -6.89 -11.31 12.37
CA VAL A 28 -7.90 -11.30 13.44
C VAL A 28 -9.30 -11.39 12.84
N ARG A 29 -9.59 -10.59 11.80
CA ARG A 29 -10.90 -10.60 11.17
C ARG A 29 -11.20 -11.92 10.46
N ALA A 30 -10.22 -12.49 9.76
CA ALA A 30 -10.36 -13.75 9.05
C ALA A 30 -10.70 -14.94 9.98
N LYS A 31 -10.28 -14.88 11.25
CA LYS A 31 -10.63 -15.89 12.27
C LYS A 31 -12.06 -15.76 12.80
N GLN A 32 -12.66 -14.58 12.69
CA GLN A 32 -14.00 -14.27 13.22
C GLN A 32 -15.10 -14.51 12.18
N ASP A 33 -14.79 -14.31 10.90
CA ASP A 33 -15.80 -14.34 9.83
C ASP A 33 -15.89 -15.72 9.18
N ALA A 34 -17.12 -16.11 8.81
CA ALA A 34 -17.37 -17.34 8.05
C ALA A 34 -16.71 -17.36 6.65
N LYS A 35 -16.27 -16.19 6.15
CA LYS A 35 -15.54 -16.04 4.90
C LYS A 35 -14.38 -15.05 5.11
N PRO A 36 -13.22 -15.26 4.49
CA PRO A 36 -12.11 -14.30 4.54
C PRO A 36 -12.53 -12.90 4.05
N PRO A 37 -12.01 -11.82 4.65
CA PRO A 37 -12.30 -10.47 4.22
C PRO A 37 -11.66 -10.15 2.87
N ILE A 38 -12.26 -9.22 2.14
CA ILE A 38 -11.66 -8.57 0.97
C ILE A 38 -10.76 -7.45 1.47
N VAL A 39 -9.49 -7.45 1.10
CA VAL A 39 -8.53 -6.42 1.51
C VAL A 39 -8.29 -5.45 0.35
N ILE A 40 -8.47 -4.17 0.60
CA ILE A 40 -8.30 -3.07 -0.35
C ILE A 40 -7.16 -2.20 0.16
N VAL A 41 -6.17 -1.95 -0.69
CA VAL A 41 -5.01 -1.13 -0.33
C VAL A 41 -4.90 0.09 -1.23
N SER A 42 -4.45 1.20 -0.64
CA SER A 42 -3.86 2.29 -1.41
C SER A 42 -2.42 1.95 -1.81
N ALA A 43 -1.78 2.80 -2.63
CA ALA A 43 -0.33 2.69 -2.88
C ALA A 43 0.48 2.99 -1.61
N LEU A 44 1.77 2.61 -1.58
CA LEU A 44 2.70 2.98 -0.52
C LEU A 44 2.70 4.51 -0.32
N THR A 45 2.90 4.98 0.91
CA THR A 45 2.93 6.42 1.24
C THR A 45 3.74 7.22 0.22
N GLY A 46 3.13 8.24 -0.37
CA GLY A 46 3.76 9.16 -1.31
C GLY A 46 3.83 8.68 -2.77
N VAL A 47 3.65 7.38 -3.05
CA VAL A 47 3.77 6.82 -4.42
C VAL A 47 2.77 7.44 -5.38
N THR A 48 1.52 7.66 -4.97
CA THR A 48 0.52 8.30 -5.84
C THR A 48 0.96 9.70 -6.26
N ASN A 49 1.56 10.49 -5.37
CA ASN A 49 2.06 11.82 -5.74
C ASN A 49 3.23 11.73 -6.74
N LEU A 50 4.12 10.76 -6.58
CA LEU A 50 5.20 10.52 -7.54
C LEU A 50 4.65 10.14 -8.92
N LEU A 51 3.60 9.33 -8.98
CA LEU A 51 2.94 8.96 -10.23
C LEU A 51 2.25 10.16 -10.90
N VAL A 52 1.63 11.03 -10.11
CA VAL A 52 1.07 12.30 -10.60
C VAL A 52 2.17 13.18 -11.19
N ASP A 53 3.28 13.35 -10.47
CA ASP A 53 4.44 14.12 -10.95
C ASP A 53 5.04 13.50 -12.24
N TYR A 54 5.16 12.17 -12.30
CA TYR A 54 5.66 11.45 -13.47
C TYR A 54 4.80 11.73 -14.72
N ALA A 55 3.47 11.70 -14.56
CA ALA A 55 2.52 11.89 -15.64
C ALA A 55 2.43 13.36 -16.07
N ALA A 56 2.39 14.29 -15.11
CA ALA A 56 2.10 15.69 -15.37
C ALA A 56 3.35 16.55 -15.69
N LEU A 57 4.54 16.16 -15.21
CA LEU A 57 5.74 17.00 -15.27
C LEU A 57 6.87 16.30 -16.05
N PRO A 58 7.01 16.53 -17.36
CA PRO A 58 8.08 15.92 -18.17
C PRO A 58 9.48 16.12 -17.60
N SER A 59 9.76 17.30 -17.01
CA SER A 59 11.04 17.64 -16.38
C SER A 59 11.35 16.82 -15.12
N LYS A 60 10.33 16.27 -14.44
CA LYS A 60 10.50 15.44 -13.24
C LYS A 60 10.39 13.95 -13.50
N ARG A 61 9.98 13.54 -14.70
CA ARG A 61 9.60 12.15 -15.01
C ARG A 61 10.67 11.12 -14.62
N ALA A 62 11.93 11.36 -15.00
CA ALA A 62 13.03 10.44 -14.69
C ALA A 62 13.27 10.32 -13.18
N ALA A 63 13.26 11.45 -12.46
CA ALA A 63 13.44 11.47 -11.01
C ALA A 63 12.26 10.79 -10.28
N ALA A 64 11.02 11.07 -10.69
CA ALA A 64 9.83 10.44 -10.13
C ALA A 64 9.83 8.92 -10.34
N ALA A 65 10.22 8.45 -11.53
CA ALA A 65 10.35 7.02 -11.82
C ALA A 65 11.38 6.34 -10.90
N ALA A 66 12.56 6.92 -10.76
CA ALA A 66 13.60 6.40 -9.88
C ALA A 66 13.15 6.34 -8.42
N GLN A 67 12.40 7.35 -7.95
CA GLN A 67 11.84 7.36 -6.60
C GLN A 67 10.74 6.31 -6.41
N VAL A 68 9.89 6.08 -7.41
CA VAL A 68 8.91 5.00 -7.38
C VAL A 68 9.62 3.65 -7.28
N GLU A 69 10.61 3.39 -8.12
CA GLU A 69 11.39 2.15 -8.09
C GLU A 69 12.05 1.95 -6.73
N HIS A 70 12.82 2.95 -6.26
CA HIS A 70 13.48 2.91 -4.97
C HIS A 70 12.49 2.62 -3.84
N ARG A 71 11.31 3.23 -3.86
CA ARG A 71 10.31 3.06 -2.81
C ARG A 71 9.81 1.61 -2.69
N HIS A 72 9.71 0.90 -3.82
CA HIS A 72 9.25 -0.48 -3.84
C HIS A 72 10.39 -1.45 -3.55
N THR A 73 11.59 -1.23 -4.08
CA THR A 73 12.75 -2.10 -3.83
C THR A 73 13.22 -2.00 -2.38
N ALA A 74 13.23 -0.79 -1.79
CA ALA A 74 13.53 -0.61 -0.37
C ALA A 74 12.51 -1.32 0.52
N PHE A 75 11.20 -1.13 0.26
CA PHE A 75 10.16 -1.79 1.03
C PHE A 75 10.21 -3.33 0.92
N ALA A 76 10.55 -3.86 -0.25
CA ALA A 76 10.69 -5.30 -0.46
C ALA A 76 11.92 -5.90 0.24
N ALA A 77 12.90 -5.07 0.59
CA ALA A 77 14.12 -5.49 1.29
C ALA A 77 14.02 -5.33 2.82
N GLU A 78 12.98 -4.66 3.34
CA GLU A 78 12.65 -4.58 4.77
C GLU A 78 12.08 -5.91 5.29
#